data_AF-A0A838EQQ8-F1
#
_entry.id   AF-A0A838EQQ8-F1
#
_cell.length_a   1.000
_cell.length_b   1.000
_cell.length_c   1.000
_cell.angle_alpha   90.00
_cell.angle_beta   90.00
_cell.angle_gamma   90.00
#
_symmetry.space_group_name_H-M   'P 1'
#
loop_
_entity.id
_entity.type
_entity.pdbx_description
1 polymer ?
#
loop_
_entity_poly.entity_id
_entity_poly.type
_entity_poly.pdbx_seq_one_letter_code
_entity_poly.pdbx_strand_id
1 'polypeptide(L)'
;MSNQSPETADQTTSYRKVSSDYAAHVQEAMRHGELRSWEYPVAMTILRALSQGLNEEAWKQEQQRSIETLAKKSPDEKTPHTEEANRYEQMIACFKEMHLWPW
;
A
#
# COMPACT_ATOMS: atom_id res chain seq x y z
N MET A 1 36.04 3.76 18.19
CA MET A 1 35.69 3.99 16.77
C MET A 1 34.57 3.02 16.45
N SER A 2 33.33 3.51 16.34
CA SER A 2 32.15 2.65 16.11
C SER A 2 32.07 2.29 14.63
N ASN A 3 32.18 0.99 14.34
CA ASN A 3 31.91 0.44 13.01
C ASN A 3 30.40 0.52 12.75
N GLN A 4 29.94 1.58 12.07
CA GLN A 4 28.62 1.59 11.45
C GLN A 4 28.75 0.85 10.12
N SER A 5 28.18 -0.36 10.04
CA SER A 5 28.10 -1.14 8.81
C SER A 5 27.46 -0.30 7.69
N PRO A 6 28.10 -0.16 6.51
CA PRO A 6 27.56 0.63 5.40
C PRO A 6 26.30 0.02 4.76
N GLU A 7 26.11 -1.29 4.91
CA GLU A 7 25.04 -2.03 4.21
C GLU A 7 23.62 -1.60 4.61
N THR A 8 23.42 -1.10 5.83
CA THR A 8 22.10 -0.67 6.31
C THR A 8 21.71 0.73 5.80
N ALA A 9 22.70 1.58 5.52
CA ALA A 9 22.47 2.94 5.04
C ALA A 9 22.02 2.95 3.56
N ASP A 10 22.59 2.07 2.74
CA ASP A 10 22.26 1.96 1.31
C ASP A 10 20.86 1.40 1.09
N GLN A 11 20.45 0.39 1.87
CA GLN A 11 19.09 -0.17 1.80
C GLN A 11 18.04 0.87 2.20
N THR A 12 18.26 1.58 3.30
CA THR A 12 17.34 2.63 3.77
C THR A 12 17.20 3.76 2.75
N THR A 13 18.29 4.14 2.08
CA THR A 13 18.28 5.17 1.02
C THR A 13 17.55 4.67 -0.23
N SER A 14 17.73 3.40 -0.58
CA SER A 14 17.03 2.75 -1.69
C SER A 14 15.50 2.74 -1.50
N TYR A 15 15.03 2.31 -0.32
CA TYR A 15 13.58 2.26 -0.03
C TYR A 15 12.94 3.65 0.03
N ARG A 16 13.66 4.65 0.55
CA ARG A 16 13.19 6.04 0.52
C ARG A 16 12.99 6.52 -0.91
N LYS A 17 13.94 6.23 -1.81
CA LYS A 17 13.81 6.59 -3.22
C LYS A 17 12.59 5.91 -3.87
N VAL A 18 12.45 4.60 -3.71
CA VAL A 18 11.31 3.84 -4.25
C VAL A 18 9.97 4.38 -3.72
N SER A 19 9.87 4.68 -2.42
CA SER A 19 8.67 5.28 -1.85
C SER A 19 8.39 6.70 -2.38
N SER A 20 9.44 7.49 -2.65
CA SER A 20 9.31 8.85 -3.17
C SER A 20 8.84 8.84 -4.62
N ASP A 21 9.41 7.97 -5.44
CA ASP A 21 9.01 7.79 -6.85
C ASP A 21 7.55 7.32 -6.91
N TYR A 22 7.17 6.37 -6.05
CA TYR A 22 5.78 5.94 -5.92
C TYR A 22 4.83 7.07 -5.49
N ALA A 23 5.21 7.85 -4.49
CA ALA A 23 4.40 8.99 -4.03
C ALA A 23 4.17 10.02 -5.14
N ALA A 24 5.19 10.28 -5.98
CA ALA A 24 5.06 11.17 -7.12
C ALA A 24 4.06 10.63 -8.16
N HIS A 25 4.10 9.33 -8.47
CA HIS A 25 3.13 8.71 -9.40
C HIS A 25 1.70 8.77 -8.87
N VAL A 26 1.49 8.54 -7.57
CA VAL A 26 0.17 8.67 -6.94
C VAL A 26 -0.33 10.11 -7.00
N GLN A 27 0.53 11.09 -6.69
CA GLN A 27 0.17 12.51 -6.78
C GLN A 27 -0.20 12.91 -8.21
N GLU A 28 0.52 12.39 -9.20
CA GLU A 28 0.25 12.63 -10.60
C GLU A 28 -1.10 12.04 -11.03
N ALA A 29 -1.39 10.79 -10.67
CA ALA A 29 -2.68 10.16 -10.95
C ALA A 29 -3.85 10.91 -10.27
N MET A 30 -3.65 11.43 -9.05
CA MET A 30 -4.63 12.30 -8.41
C MET A 30 -4.81 13.63 -9.15
N ARG A 31 -3.72 14.24 -9.63
CA ARG A 31 -3.74 15.50 -10.38
C ARG A 31 -4.51 15.38 -11.70
N HIS A 32 -4.41 14.23 -12.35
CA HIS A 32 -5.15 13.92 -13.59
C HIS A 32 -6.56 13.38 -13.35
N GLY A 33 -6.97 13.19 -12.10
CA GLY A 33 -8.30 12.67 -11.74
C GLY A 33 -8.46 11.17 -12.03
N GLU A 34 -7.36 10.46 -12.23
CA GLU A 34 -7.32 9.00 -12.48
C GLU A 34 -7.52 8.24 -11.17
N LEU A 35 -6.94 8.75 -10.06
CA LEU A 35 -7.12 8.19 -8.73
C LEU A 35 -8.19 8.95 -7.94
N ARG A 36 -9.24 8.25 -7.50
CA ARG A 36 -10.32 8.82 -6.69
C ARG A 36 -9.95 8.85 -5.20
N SER A 37 -10.61 9.72 -4.45
CA SER A 37 -10.34 9.91 -3.01
C SER A 37 -10.55 8.65 -2.16
N TRP A 38 -11.47 7.76 -2.54
CA TRP A 38 -11.74 6.51 -1.83
C TRP A 38 -10.72 5.40 -2.14
N GLU A 39 -9.91 5.57 -3.19
CA GLU A 39 -8.84 4.65 -3.59
C GLU A 39 -7.49 5.01 -2.94
N TYR A 40 -7.37 6.27 -2.48
CA TYR A 40 -6.18 6.79 -1.80
C TYR A 40 -5.70 5.98 -0.58
N PRO A 41 -6.58 5.39 0.26
CA PRO A 41 -6.12 4.54 1.36
C PRO A 41 -5.24 3.37 0.92
N VAL A 42 -5.51 2.76 -0.24
CA VAL A 42 -4.69 1.67 -0.80
C VAL A 42 -3.32 2.18 -1.23
N ALA A 43 -3.25 3.35 -1.87
CA ALA A 43 -1.97 3.98 -2.20
C ALA A 43 -1.13 4.23 -0.94
N MET A 44 -1.76 4.62 0.17
CA MET A 44 -1.04 4.85 1.43
C MET A 44 -0.52 3.57 2.07
N THR A 45 -1.24 2.45 1.98
CA THR A 45 -0.73 1.17 2.50
C THR A 45 0.45 0.67 1.67
N ILE A 46 0.39 0.83 0.35
CA ILE A 46 1.48 0.49 -0.56
C ILE A 46 2.70 1.39 -0.30
N LEU A 47 2.51 2.71 -0.20
CA LEU A 47 3.57 3.66 0.10
C LEU A 47 4.28 3.31 1.42
N ARG A 48 3.50 2.97 2.46
CA ARG A 48 4.03 2.53 3.76
C ARG A 48 4.84 1.24 3.62
N ALA A 49 4.41 0.29 2.82
CA ALA A 49 5.12 -0.96 2.59
C ALA A 49 6.43 -0.75 1.83
N LEU A 50 6.43 0.08 0.78
CA LEU A 50 7.64 0.44 0.04
C LEU A 50 8.64 1.17 0.93
N SER A 51 8.18 2.06 1.81
CA SER A 51 9.06 2.77 2.76
C SER A 51 9.74 1.83 3.77
N GLN A 52 9.15 0.66 4.01
CA GLN A 52 9.68 -0.39 4.88
C GLN A 52 10.50 -1.44 4.10
N GLY A 53 10.62 -1.30 2.78
CA GLY A 53 11.31 -2.28 1.94
C GLY A 53 10.55 -3.60 1.78
N LEU A 54 9.23 -3.60 1.99
CA LEU A 54 8.42 -4.81 1.81
C LEU A 54 8.26 -5.15 0.32
N ASN A 55 8.26 -6.45 0.03
CA ASN A 55 7.88 -6.98 -1.28
C ASN A 55 6.36 -7.22 -1.34
N GLU A 56 5.85 -7.54 -2.54
CA GLU A 56 4.42 -7.74 -2.77
C GLU A 56 3.83 -8.81 -1.85
N GLU A 57 4.54 -9.92 -1.62
CA GLU A 57 4.05 -11.03 -0.79
C GLU A 57 3.93 -10.63 0.68
N ALA A 58 4.93 -9.95 1.23
CA ALA A 58 4.91 -9.44 2.60
C ALA A 58 3.80 -8.40 2.80
N TRP A 59 3.61 -7.50 1.83
CA TRP A 59 2.49 -6.55 1.86
C TRP A 59 1.13 -7.26 1.80
N LYS A 60 0.95 -8.28 0.94
CA LYS A 60 -0.29 -9.07 0.87
C LYS A 60 -0.61 -9.72 2.22
N GLN A 61 0.39 -10.26 2.90
CA GLN A 61 0.20 -10.85 4.23
C GLN A 61 -0.20 -9.80 5.28
N GLU A 62 0.39 -8.60 5.26
CA GLU A 62 0.02 -7.51 6.17
C GLU A 62 -1.41 -7.01 5.91
N GLN A 63 -1.80 -6.92 4.63
CA GLN A 63 -3.16 -6.58 4.24
C GLN A 63 -4.17 -7.63 4.70
N GLN A 64 -3.89 -8.90 4.45
CA GLN A 64 -4.77 -10.00 4.87
C GLN A 64 -4.98 -9.99 6.39
N ARG A 65 -3.91 -9.80 7.17
CA ARG A 65 -4.00 -9.66 8.65
C ARG A 65 -4.82 -8.46 9.08
N SER A 66 -4.72 -7.34 8.36
CA SER A 66 -5.50 -6.13 8.64
C SER A 66 -7.00 -6.38 8.39
N ILE A 67 -7.34 -7.03 7.26
CA ILE A 67 -8.71 -7.43 6.92
C ILE A 67 -9.26 -8.39 7.99
N GLU A 68 -8.50 -9.41 8.38
CA GLU A 68 -8.91 -10.36 9.42
C GLU A 68 -9.10 -9.70 10.78
N THR A 69 -8.28 -8.71 11.12
CA THR A 69 -8.40 -7.95 12.37
C THR A 69 -9.65 -7.08 12.36
N LEU A 70 -9.98 -6.47 11.22
CA LEU A 70 -11.22 -5.70 11.04
C LEU A 70 -12.45 -6.62 11.11
N ALA A 71 -12.40 -7.79 10.45
CA ALA A 71 -13.47 -8.79 10.49
C ALA A 71 -13.73 -9.34 11.90
N LYS A 72 -12.69 -9.42 12.75
CA LYS A 72 -12.81 -9.86 14.15
C LYS A 72 -13.36 -8.77 15.08
N LYS A 73 -13.41 -7.50 14.67
CA LYS A 73 -13.74 -6.35 15.54
C LYS A 73 -15.24 -6.08 15.70
N SER A 74 -16.08 -7.12 15.54
CA SER A 74 -17.55 -7.08 15.56
C SER A 74 -18.18 -6.68 14.22
N PRO A 75 -19.23 -7.40 13.76
CA PRO A 75 -20.05 -6.93 12.66
C PRO A 75 -20.86 -5.73 13.13
N ASP A 76 -20.59 -4.57 12.57
CA ASP A 76 -21.58 -3.49 12.57
C ASP A 76 -22.70 -3.99 11.64
N GLU A 77 -23.89 -4.17 12.20
CA GLU A 77 -25.05 -4.91 11.65
C GLU A 77 -25.63 -4.32 10.34
N LYS A 78 -24.92 -3.38 9.71
CA LYS A 78 -25.40 -2.57 8.58
C LYS A 78 -24.54 -2.62 7.32
N THR A 79 -23.39 -3.29 7.35
CA THR A 79 -22.56 -3.45 6.14
C THR A 79 -22.05 -4.89 6.05
N PRO A 80 -22.48 -5.69 5.06
CA PRO A 80 -21.96 -7.04 4.89
C PRO A 80 -20.47 -6.94 4.56
N HIS A 81 -19.60 -7.46 5.43
CA HIS A 81 -18.14 -7.48 5.27
C HIS A 81 -17.67 -8.02 3.91
N THR A 82 -18.51 -8.81 3.24
CA THR A 82 -18.31 -9.30 1.88
C THR A 82 -18.20 -8.18 0.84
N GLU A 83 -18.93 -7.08 1.01
CA GLU A 83 -18.86 -5.94 0.09
C GLU A 83 -17.57 -5.13 0.25
N GLU A 84 -17.03 -5.02 1.47
CA GLU A 84 -15.79 -4.27 1.72
C GLU A 84 -14.56 -5.01 1.20
N ALA A 85 -14.48 -6.34 1.41
CA ALA A 85 -13.40 -7.16 0.84
C ALA A 85 -13.43 -7.14 -0.69
N ASN A 86 -14.63 -7.24 -1.29
CA ASN A 86 -14.79 -7.21 -2.74
C ASN A 86 -14.42 -5.83 -3.33
N ARG A 87 -14.76 -4.73 -2.64
CA ARG A 87 -14.29 -3.38 -3.01
C ARG A 87 -12.78 -3.25 -2.90
N TYR A 88 -12.16 -3.88 -1.90
CA TYR A 88 -10.70 -3.86 -1.74
C TYR A 88 -9.98 -4.58 -2.88
N GLU A 89 -10.47 -5.75 -3.29
CA GLU A 89 -9.93 -6.47 -4.45
C GLU A 89 -10.11 -5.69 -5.75
N GLN A 90 -11.27 -5.04 -5.93
CA GLN A 90 -11.52 -4.15 -7.07
C GLN A 90 -10.54 -2.97 -7.08
N MET A 91 -10.26 -2.34 -5.93
CA MET A 91 -9.26 -1.27 -5.84
C MET A 91 -7.87 -1.76 -6.27
N ILE A 92 -7.45 -2.95 -5.84
CA ILE A 92 -6.16 -3.52 -6.26
C ILE A 92 -6.11 -3.72 -7.78
N ALA A 93 -7.19 -4.23 -8.37
CA ALA A 93 -7.29 -4.40 -9.81
C ALA A 93 -7.16 -3.05 -10.54
N CYS A 94 -7.86 -2.01 -10.07
CA CYS A 94 -7.75 -0.66 -10.62
C CYS A 94 -6.31 -0.11 -10.53
N PHE A 95 -5.58 -0.34 -9.43
CA PHE A 95 -4.18 0.10 -9.31
C PHE A 95 -3.26 -0.58 -10.33
N LYS A 96 -3.51 -1.86 -10.65
CA LYS A 96 -2.76 -2.58 -11.68
C LYS A 96 -3.04 -2.04 -13.08
N GLU A 97 -4.29 -1.69 -13.37
CA GLU A 97 -4.68 -1.09 -14.65
C GLU A 97 -4.15 0.34 -14.82
N MET A 98 -4.10 1.12 -13.73
CA MET A 98 -3.58 2.49 -13.73
C MET A 98 -2.05 2.60 -13.69
N HIS A 99 -1.32 1.48 -13.76
CA HIS A 99 0.14 1.44 -13.56
C HIS A 99 0.61 2.04 -12.22
N LEU A 100 -0.27 2.07 -11.22
CA LEU A 100 0.01 2.46 -9.83
C LEU A 100 0.39 1.25 -8.96
N TRP A 101 0.60 0.10 -9.58
CA TRP A 101 1.10 -1.09 -8.92
C TRP A 101 2.63 -1.09 -8.97
N PRO A 102 3.33 -1.02 -7.82
CA PRO A 102 4.77 -0.80 -7.79
C PRO A 102 5.61 -2.07 -7.95
N TRP A 103 4.97 -3.24 -8.06
CA TRP A 103 5.62 -4.55 -8.13
C TRP A 103 5.36 -5.24 -9.47
#